data_AF-A0A656Z156-F1
#
_entry.id   AF-A0A656Z156-F1
#
_cell.length_a   1.000
_cell.length_b   1.000
_cell.length_c   1.000
_cell.angle_alpha   90.00
_cell.angle_beta   90.00
_cell.angle_gamma   90.00
#
_symmetry.space_group_name_H-M   'P 1'
#
loop_
_entity.id
_entity.type
_entity.pdbx_description
1 polymer ?
#
loop_
_entity_poly.entity_id
_entity_poly.type
_entity_poly.pdbx_seq_one_letter_code
_entity_poly.pdbx_strand_id
1 'polypeptide(L)'
;MDSEMEVFLPPEIERFVISEDSMKDILGKKLEAEIRSLDTNGEKIQISLPDSFLNKVVEESYGEKTDSVKIEDGEVEVKLSDSSEIPEGEENGEEPFDI
;
A
#
# COMPACT_ATOMS: atom_id res chain seq x y z
N MET A 1 16.29 14.22 23.93
CA MET A 1 15.58 15.33 23.25
C MET A 1 16.17 15.35 21.86
N ASP A 2 15.61 14.52 20.99
CA ASP A 2 15.97 14.43 19.59
C ASP A 2 15.37 15.66 18.89
N SER A 3 16.20 16.65 18.61
CA SER A 3 15.81 17.81 17.83
C SER A 3 15.58 17.34 16.39
N GLU A 4 14.32 17.25 15.99
CA GLU A 4 13.95 17.16 14.57
C GLU A 4 14.50 18.40 13.87
N MET A 5 15.59 18.23 13.13
CA MET A 5 16.20 19.31 12.35
C MET A 5 15.30 19.55 11.13
N GLU A 6 14.41 20.54 11.23
CA GLU A 6 13.67 21.04 10.07
C GLU A 6 14.67 21.60 9.06
N VAL A 7 14.89 20.86 7.97
CA VAL A 7 15.71 21.29 6.85
C VAL A 7 14.93 22.37 6.10
N PHE A 8 15.17 23.63 6.46
CA PHE A 8 14.66 24.78 5.73
C PHE A 8 15.55 25.03 4.51
N LEU A 9 15.04 24.72 3.31
CA LEU A 9 15.72 25.10 2.07
C LEU A 9 15.63 26.64 1.94
N PRO A 10 16.77 27.35 1.75
CA PRO A 10 16.72 28.79 1.58
C PRO A 10 15.86 29.17 0.37
N PRO A 11 15.12 30.29 0.44
CA PRO A 11 14.14 30.69 -0.58
C PRO A 11 14.76 30.97 -1.96
N GLU A 12 16.08 31.00 -2.07
CA GLU A 12 16.84 31.18 -3.32
C GLU A 12 17.06 29.88 -4.10
N ILE A 13 16.73 28.71 -3.53
CA ILE A 13 16.84 27.43 -4.25
C ILE A 13 15.59 27.22 -5.10
N GLU A 14 15.64 27.67 -6.35
CA GLU A 14 14.58 27.44 -7.34
C GLU A 14 14.60 26.01 -7.90
N ARG A 15 15.75 25.34 -7.87
CA ARG A 15 15.94 23.98 -8.40
C ARG A 15 16.96 23.21 -7.57
N PHE A 16 16.70 21.93 -7.37
CA PHE A 16 17.62 20.98 -6.74
C PHE A 16 17.78 19.79 -7.68
N VAL A 17 19.02 19.36 -7.91
CA VAL A 17 19.36 18.23 -8.78
C VAL A 17 19.96 17.14 -7.91
N ILE A 18 19.43 15.93 -8.03
CA ILE A 18 19.92 14.74 -7.35
C ILE A 18 20.15 13.62 -8.34
N SER A 19 21.09 12.75 -7.99
CA SER A 19 21.29 11.51 -8.75
C SER A 19 20.14 10.55 -8.54
N GLU A 20 19.93 9.66 -9.51
CA GLU A 20 18.94 8.58 -9.41
C GLU A 20 19.19 7.72 -8.18
N ASP A 21 20.45 7.38 -7.88
CA ASP A 21 20.84 6.59 -6.71
C ASP A 21 20.50 7.30 -5.39
N SER A 22 20.72 8.62 -5.32
CA SER A 22 20.31 9.41 -4.16
C SER A 22 18.80 9.44 -4.01
N MET A 23 18.04 9.53 -5.11
CA MET A 23 16.57 9.48 -5.06
C MET A 23 16.07 8.11 -4.61
N LYS A 24 16.67 7.02 -5.09
CA LYS A 24 16.38 5.66 -4.63
C LYS A 24 16.64 5.49 -3.14
N ASP A 25 17.76 6.00 -2.64
CA ASP A 25 18.10 5.93 -1.22
C ASP A 25 17.12 6.75 -0.35
N ILE A 26 16.76 7.97 -0.77
CA ILE A 26 15.80 8.82 -0.06
C ILE A 26 14.42 8.17 0.01
N LEU A 27 13.90 7.75 -1.15
CA LEU A 27 12.59 7.11 -1.24
C LEU A 27 12.59 5.76 -0.52
N GLY A 28 13.65 4.97 -0.65
CA GLY A 28 13.79 3.69 0.01
C GLY A 28 13.80 3.81 1.53
N LYS A 29 14.50 4.81 2.08
CA LYS A 29 14.44 5.14 3.52
C LYS A 29 13.05 5.57 3.97
N LYS A 30 12.35 6.37 3.16
CA LYS A 30 10.99 6.86 3.49
C LYS A 30 9.94 5.76 3.44
N LEU A 31 10.09 4.80 2.52
CA LEU A 31 9.21 3.67 2.37
C LEU A 31 9.63 2.47 3.22
N GLU A 32 10.78 2.53 3.90
CA GLU A 32 11.41 1.41 4.59
C GLU A 32 11.55 0.17 3.67
N ALA A 33 11.89 0.42 2.40
CA ALA A 33 11.93 -0.56 1.33
C ALA A 33 13.14 -0.36 0.42
N GLU A 34 13.68 -1.46 -0.13
CA GLU A 34 14.71 -1.38 -1.16
C GLU A 34 14.09 -1.04 -2.53
N ILE A 35 14.47 0.08 -3.14
CA ILE A 35 14.03 0.42 -4.50
C ILE A 35 14.95 -0.23 -5.52
N ARG A 36 14.42 -1.19 -6.29
CA ARG A 36 15.17 -1.94 -7.31
C ARG A 36 15.46 -1.11 -8.54
N SER A 37 14.47 -0.34 -8.99
CA SER A 37 14.61 0.57 -10.12
C SER A 37 13.74 1.81 -9.92
N LEU A 38 14.19 2.90 -10.53
CA LEU A 38 13.49 4.18 -10.54
C LEU A 38 13.58 4.71 -11.97
N ASP A 39 12.44 4.88 -12.60
CA ASP A 39 12.32 5.47 -13.94
C ASP A 39 11.49 6.75 -13.83
N THR A 40 11.94 7.80 -14.49
CA THR A 40 11.24 9.08 -14.51
C THR A 40 10.67 9.31 -15.90
N ASN A 41 9.37 9.14 -16.04
CA ASN A 41 8.68 9.31 -17.32
C ASN A 41 7.78 10.55 -17.25
N GLY A 42 8.35 11.69 -17.65
CA GLY A 42 7.66 12.98 -17.70
C GLY A 42 7.14 13.41 -16.32
N GLU A 43 5.82 13.33 -16.13
CA GLU A 43 5.12 13.77 -14.92
C GLU A 43 5.07 12.70 -13.82
N LYS A 44 5.49 11.45 -14.11
CA LYS A 44 5.38 10.33 -13.17
C LYS A 44 6.75 9.72 -12.88
N ILE A 45 6.89 9.24 -11.66
CA ILE A 45 8.02 8.41 -11.23
C ILE A 45 7.49 6.98 -11.10
N GLN A 46 8.09 6.06 -11.84
CA GLN A 46 7.82 4.63 -11.72
C GLN A 46 8.95 4.01 -10.89
N ILE A 47 8.58 3.32 -9.81
CA ILE A 47 9.52 2.61 -8.95
C ILE A 47 9.21 1.12 -8.93
N SER A 48 10.24 0.29 -8.94
CA SER A 48 10.09 -1.14 -8.70
C SER A 48 10.47 -1.47 -7.26
N LEU A 49 9.55 -2.12 -6.56
CA LEU A 49 9.70 -2.52 -5.16
C LEU A 49 9.75 -4.06 -5.05
N PRO A 50 10.26 -4.62 -3.94
CA PRO A 50 10.27 -6.06 -3.73
C PRO A 50 8.84 -6.57 -3.51
N ASP A 51 8.54 -7.77 -4.00
CA ASP A 51 7.22 -8.41 -3.84
C ASP A 51 6.82 -8.54 -2.37
N SER A 52 7.79 -8.79 -1.48
CA SER A 52 7.57 -8.86 -0.04
C SER A 52 7.06 -7.53 0.55
N PHE A 53 7.52 -6.39 0.02
CA PHE A 53 7.05 -5.08 0.45
C PHE A 53 5.62 -4.83 -0.05
N LEU A 54 5.34 -5.13 -1.32
CA LEU A 54 4.01 -4.99 -1.90
C LEU A 54 2.99 -5.87 -1.17
N ASN A 55 3.34 -7.11 -0.85
CA ASN A 55 2.51 -8.01 -0.06
C ASN A 55 2.21 -7.43 1.33
N LYS A 56 3.22 -6.88 2.01
CA LYS A 56 3.03 -6.24 3.32
C LYS A 56 2.08 -5.03 3.23
N VAL A 57 2.24 -4.18 2.21
CA VAL A 57 1.35 -3.02 1.99
C VAL A 57 -0.09 -3.48 1.77
N VAL A 58 -0.30 -4.54 1.00
CA VAL A 58 -1.63 -5.11 0.76
C VAL A 58 -2.20 -5.71 2.03
N GLU A 59 -1.42 -6.47 2.79
CA GLU A 59 -1.83 -7.05 4.08
C GLU A 59 -2.18 -5.95 5.10
N GLU A 60 -1.41 -4.87 5.19
CA GLU A 60 -1.72 -3.73 6.07
C GLU A 60 -2.97 -2.97 5.61
N SER A 61 -3.21 -2.86 4.29
CA SER A 61 -4.33 -2.09 3.75
C SER A 61 -5.66 -2.85 3.77
N TYR A 62 -5.62 -4.17 3.55
CA TYR A 62 -6.80 -5.02 3.37
C TYR A 62 -6.96 -6.11 4.45
N GLY A 63 -5.93 -6.35 5.27
CA GLY A 63 -5.97 -7.29 6.41
C GLY A 63 -6.19 -8.74 6.01
N GLU A 64 -6.69 -9.54 6.97
CA GLU A 64 -7.09 -10.96 6.82
C GLU A 64 -8.20 -11.20 5.80
N LYS A 65 -8.80 -10.14 5.23
CA LYS A 65 -9.80 -10.26 4.17
C LYS A 65 -9.17 -10.48 2.80
N THR A 66 -7.87 -10.70 2.72
CA THR A 66 -7.16 -10.90 1.46
C THR A 66 -6.95 -12.39 1.22
N ASP A 67 -7.65 -12.93 0.22
CA ASP A 67 -7.60 -14.34 -0.16
C ASP A 67 -6.31 -14.64 -0.95
N SER A 68 -5.96 -13.73 -1.85
CA SER A 68 -4.71 -13.81 -2.62
C SER A 68 -4.29 -12.44 -3.16
N VAL A 69 -2.97 -12.27 -3.28
CA VAL A 69 -2.34 -11.12 -3.93
C VAL A 69 -1.55 -11.64 -5.12
N LYS A 70 -1.83 -11.12 -6.31
CA LYS A 70 -1.08 -11.43 -7.53
C LYS A 70 -0.45 -10.15 -8.06
N ILE A 71 0.86 -10.19 -8.28
CA ILE A 71 1.62 -9.08 -8.86
C ILE A 71 2.07 -9.53 -10.24
N GLU A 72 1.52 -8.94 -11.29
CA GLU A 72 1.88 -9.20 -12.69
C GLU A 72 2.03 -7.87 -13.44
N ASP A 73 3.12 -7.72 -14.20
CA ASP A 73 3.39 -6.55 -15.05
C ASP A 73 3.29 -5.16 -14.37
N GLY A 74 3.51 -5.12 -13.04
CA GLY A 74 3.40 -3.88 -12.24
C GLY A 74 1.97 -3.54 -11.79
N GLU A 75 1.00 -4.40 -12.10
CA GLU A 75 -0.35 -4.34 -11.56
C GLU A 75 -0.48 -5.26 -10.34
N VAL A 76 -1.13 -4.76 -9.29
CA VAL A 76 -1.42 -5.52 -8.08
C VAL A 76 -2.90 -5.90 -8.11
N GLU A 77 -3.18 -7.19 -8.33
CA GLU A 77 -4.52 -7.75 -8.20
C GLU A 77 -4.70 -8.29 -6.77
N VAL A 78 -5.65 -7.70 -6.04
CA VAL A 78 -6.02 -8.13 -4.70
C VAL A 78 -7.37 -8.82 -4.79
N LYS A 79 -7.42 -10.12 -4.52
CA LYS A 79 -8.69 -10.83 -4.31
C LYS A 79 -9.04 -10.79 -2.85
N LEU A 80 -10.16 -10.12 -2.55
CA LEU A 80 -10.70 -10.12 -1.22
C LEU A 80 -11.52 -11.39 -1.00
N SER A 81 -11.32 -12.04 0.14
CA SER A 81 -12.18 -13.11 0.63
C SER A 81 -13.57 -12.52 0.83
N ASP A 82 -14.53 -13.07 0.11
CA ASP A 82 -15.94 -12.72 0.24
C ASP A 82 -16.33 -12.93 1.71
N SER A 83 -16.48 -11.83 2.47
CA SER A 83 -17.10 -11.88 3.79
C SER A 83 -18.62 -12.04 3.61
N SER A 84 -19.03 -13.13 2.96
CA SER A 84 -20.40 -13.60 2.94
C SER A 84 -20.61 -14.50 4.16
N GLU A 85 -20.53 -13.92 5.36
CA GLU A 85 -21.08 -14.50 6.58
C GLU A 85 -21.95 -13.43 7.25
N ILE A 86 -23.13 -13.21 6.68
CA ILE A 86 -24.29 -12.92 7.52
C ILE A 86 -24.82 -14.30 7.90
N PRO A 87 -24.67 -14.79 9.15
CA PRO A 87 -25.49 -15.90 9.61
C PRO A 87 -26.91 -15.38 9.81
N GLU A 88 -27.68 -15.16 8.73
CA GLU A 88 -29.14 -15.09 8.80
C GLU A 88 -29.68 -16.52 8.81
N GLY A 89 -29.35 -17.21 9.90
CA GLY A 89 -30.01 -18.43 10.33
C GLY A 89 -30.81 -18.12 11.58
N GLU A 90 -31.99 -17.52 11.43
CA GLU A 90 -33.14 -17.77 12.29
C GLU A 90 -34.40 -17.76 11.41
N GLU A 91 -34.58 -18.90 10.74
CA GLU A 91 -35.87 -19.42 10.30
C GLU A 91 -36.81 -19.49 11.52
N ASN A 92 -37.53 -18.40 11.81
CA ASN A 92 -38.70 -18.48 12.68
C ASN A 92 -39.88 -19.04 11.87
N GLY A 93 -39.80 -20.34 11.62
CA GLY A 93 -40.94 -21.16 11.23
C GLY A 93 -41.88 -21.34 12.43
N GLU A 94 -43.09 -20.80 12.28
CA GLU A 94 -44.35 -21.35 12.76
C GLU A 94 -44.55 -21.59 14.27
N GLU A 95 -45.34 -20.72 14.91
CA GLU A 95 -46.49 -21.18 15.70
C GLU A 95 -47.73 -20.29 15.39
N PRO A 96 -48.82 -20.84 14.83
CA PRO A 96 -50.12 -20.18 14.83
C PRO A 96 -50.72 -20.25 16.24
N PHE A 97 -50.99 -19.10 16.86
CA PHE A 97 -51.80 -19.07 18.08
C PHE A 97 -53.28 -19.28 17.70
N ASP A 98 -53.75 -20.51 17.92
CA ASP A 98 -55.18 -20.87 17.97
C ASP A 98 -55.46 -21.49 19.35
N ILE A 99 -55.82 -20.66 20.36
CA ILE A 99 -56.69 -21.01 21.52
C ILE A 99 -57.37 -19.74 22.06
#